data_AF-A0A352PZS8-F1
#
_entry.id   AF-A0A352PZS8-F1
#
_cell.length_a   1.000
_cell.length_b   1.000
_cell.length_c   1.000
_cell.angle_alpha   90.00
_cell.angle_beta   90.00
_cell.angle_gamma   90.00
#
_symmetry.space_group_name_H-M   'P 1'
#
loop_
_entity.id
_entity.type
_entity.pdbx_description
1 polymer ?
#
loop_
_entity_poly.entity_id
_entity_poly.type
_entity_poly.pdbx_seq_one_letter_code
_entity_poly.pdbx_strand_id
1 'polypeptide(L)'
;MKRVPEKYAELAAEQIISPELLNQIIQESIRTNAPIEDLLLAAGVPRHELLKALTGFYHLPFLEYDEGLLASSDVLALVDLEQLKKELWFPLLREGDEAHVIVSHPNDRKLCEHIKNRLRVGNLHLLVALPSDLIRLIENHQDVNPHFPPAAGRTPLARLRTWLADHRNLLAQHRTSLAKGRTGLAFVRTGVSFISIGLVLLRIFGVGYLIILEAALVALGLAMTVDGIRWYLPARKVGHECLRYPVTEHTFGTTILEVKTDNERPGFVRTPPIQNAEQLRGRWNRLSPIMKRRFLAIDRTDLADERTILATYRTAMARARTGLAFARTGIASIGLGTALLRQFATGPWTILDGFLICLGIAVIFEGVLWYIPGRQAGKECHRTLQETPNHHPIWDFMFQPFHSQVSVDDLPPILAIKGTYGPGIWGTTGLALERTLIAERRNVKSRLRTIMARSRTGLAFIRTGTSVFSVGMGLLVYFGLANPFWTVFNVVLVLIGTLFIADGYYWHLPAMRIKKQFPYCFGDMEIVLPDYGKPSPGWKKVVFSHEDL
;
A
#
# COMPACT_ATOMS: atom_id res chain seq x y z
N MET A 1 -33.61 -56.10 -10.17
CA MET A 1 -32.32 -55.41 -10.40
C MET A 1 -32.62 -54.02 -10.98
N LYS A 2 -32.50 -52.95 -10.17
CA LYS A 2 -32.58 -51.58 -10.69
C LYS A 2 -31.25 -51.28 -11.39
N ARG A 3 -31.32 -50.82 -12.65
CA ARG A 3 -30.16 -50.57 -13.52
C ARG A 3 -29.20 -49.57 -12.88
N VAL A 4 -27.91 -49.84 -13.02
CA VAL A 4 -26.82 -48.88 -12.80
C VAL A 4 -27.13 -47.65 -13.67
N PRO A 5 -27.06 -46.41 -13.13
CA PRO A 5 -27.21 -45.22 -13.96
C PRO A 5 -26.15 -45.23 -15.07
N GLU A 6 -26.56 -45.03 -16.32
CA GLU A 6 -25.70 -45.04 -17.52
C GLU A 6 -24.45 -44.15 -17.35
N LYS A 7 -24.59 -43.06 -16.58
CA LYS A 7 -23.55 -42.08 -16.23
C LYS A 7 -22.24 -42.66 -15.66
N TYR A 8 -22.28 -43.78 -14.93
CA TYR A 8 -21.09 -44.38 -14.28
C TYR A 8 -20.83 -45.83 -14.71
N ALA A 9 -21.51 -46.30 -15.74
CA ALA A 9 -21.34 -47.66 -16.25
C ALA A 9 -19.92 -47.90 -16.79
N GLU A 10 -19.29 -46.88 -17.38
CA GLU A 10 -17.91 -46.94 -17.89
C GLU A 10 -16.89 -47.23 -16.79
N LEU A 11 -17.08 -46.71 -15.58
CA LEU A 11 -16.17 -46.94 -14.43
C LEU A 11 -16.19 -48.42 -13.97
N ALA A 12 -17.35 -49.09 -14.09
CA ALA A 12 -17.47 -50.51 -13.79
C ALA A 12 -16.94 -51.38 -14.94
N ALA A 13 -17.08 -50.92 -16.20
CA ALA A 13 -16.55 -51.61 -17.37
C ALA A 13 -15.01 -51.58 -17.43
N GLU A 14 -14.38 -50.47 -17.02
CA GLU A 14 -12.92 -50.32 -16.94
C GLU A 14 -12.31 -50.96 -15.67
N GLN A 15 -13.09 -51.66 -14.85
CA GLN A 15 -12.69 -52.30 -13.57
C GLN A 15 -12.11 -51.34 -12.51
N ILE A 16 -12.39 -50.03 -12.63
CA ILE A 16 -11.95 -49.03 -11.65
C ILE A 16 -12.71 -49.21 -10.32
N ILE A 17 -13.97 -49.64 -10.38
CA ILE A 17 -14.79 -49.95 -9.21
C ILE A 17 -15.58 -51.26 -9.42
N SER A 18 -15.75 -52.05 -8.35
CA SER A 18 -16.61 -53.24 -8.42
C SER A 18 -18.08 -52.84 -8.62
N PRO A 19 -18.84 -53.54 -9.46
CA PRO A 19 -20.25 -53.23 -9.71
C PRO A 19 -21.13 -53.42 -8.46
N GLU A 20 -20.73 -54.30 -7.53
CA GLU A 20 -21.39 -54.45 -6.23
C GLU A 20 -21.18 -53.20 -5.36
N LEU A 21 -19.94 -52.69 -5.30
CA LEU A 21 -19.60 -51.49 -4.54
C LEU A 21 -20.26 -50.24 -5.14
N LEU A 22 -20.33 -50.13 -6.46
CA LEU A 22 -21.04 -49.04 -7.14
C LEU A 22 -22.54 -49.03 -6.79
N ASN A 23 -23.18 -50.20 -6.77
CA ASN A 23 -24.58 -50.32 -6.36
C ASN A 23 -24.79 -49.95 -4.88
N GLN A 24 -23.86 -50.32 -3.99
CA GLN A 24 -23.89 -49.92 -2.59
C GLN A 24 -23.80 -48.40 -2.44
N ILE A 25 -22.87 -47.75 -3.14
CA ILE A 25 -22.69 -46.28 -3.13
C ILE A 25 -23.95 -45.56 -3.64
N ILE A 26 -24.60 -46.11 -4.67
CA ILE A 26 -25.86 -45.55 -5.19
C ILE A 26 -26.97 -45.62 -4.13
N GLN A 27 -27.13 -46.77 -3.47
CA GLN A 27 -28.11 -46.90 -2.39
C GLN A 27 -27.79 -45.98 -1.22
N GLU A 28 -26.50 -45.81 -0.91
CA GLU A 28 -26.04 -44.90 0.13
C GLU A 28 -26.33 -43.44 -0.22
N SER A 29 -26.06 -43.00 -1.46
CA SER A 29 -26.39 -41.66 -1.96
C SER A 29 -27.88 -41.35 -1.84
N ILE A 30 -28.74 -42.30 -2.23
CA ILE A 30 -30.20 -42.13 -2.13
C ILE A 30 -30.62 -42.01 -0.66
N ARG A 31 -29.99 -42.76 0.25
CA ARG A 31 -30.29 -42.73 1.68
C ARG A 31 -29.82 -41.45 2.36
N THR A 32 -28.62 -40.98 2.04
CA THR A 32 -28.01 -39.79 2.67
C THR A 32 -28.31 -38.49 1.94
N ASN A 33 -28.94 -38.56 0.75
CA ASN A 33 -29.13 -37.45 -0.17
C ASN A 33 -27.82 -36.71 -0.52
N ALA A 34 -26.69 -37.42 -0.46
CA ALA A 34 -25.38 -36.91 -0.80
C ALA A 34 -25.08 -37.11 -2.30
N PRO A 35 -24.36 -36.19 -2.96
CA PRO A 35 -23.96 -36.35 -4.35
C PRO A 35 -23.15 -37.65 -4.54
N ILE A 36 -23.51 -38.44 -5.56
CA ILE A 36 -22.88 -39.74 -5.86
C ILE A 36 -21.38 -39.55 -6.12
N GLU A 37 -21.02 -38.43 -6.74
CA GLU A 37 -19.65 -38.01 -7.07
C GLU A 37 -18.76 -37.95 -5.82
N ASP A 38 -19.25 -37.38 -4.71
CA ASP A 38 -18.45 -37.25 -3.49
C ASP A 38 -18.27 -38.60 -2.77
N LEU A 39 -19.26 -39.49 -2.85
CA LEU A 39 -19.16 -40.86 -2.32
C LEU A 39 -18.21 -41.73 -3.15
N LEU A 40 -18.19 -41.56 -4.48
CA LEU A 40 -17.22 -42.22 -5.36
C LEU A 40 -15.80 -41.77 -5.06
N LEU A 41 -15.59 -40.47 -4.82
CA LEU A 41 -14.29 -39.95 -4.38
C LEU A 41 -13.88 -40.53 -3.01
N ALA A 42 -14.81 -40.62 -2.07
CA ALA A 42 -14.56 -41.22 -0.75
C ALA A 42 -14.21 -42.72 -0.83
N ALA A 43 -14.76 -43.43 -1.82
CA ALA A 43 -14.45 -44.82 -2.11
C ALA A 43 -13.10 -45.02 -2.84
N GLY A 44 -12.37 -43.94 -3.14
CA GLY A 44 -11.03 -43.99 -3.72
C GLY A 44 -10.99 -43.90 -5.25
N VAL A 45 -12.10 -43.57 -5.92
CA VAL A 45 -12.11 -43.36 -7.37
C VAL A 45 -11.28 -42.09 -7.71
N PRO A 46 -10.31 -42.17 -8.65
CA PRO A 46 -9.55 -41.01 -9.06
C PRO A 46 -10.43 -39.91 -9.69
N ARG A 47 -10.16 -38.64 -9.38
CA ARG A 47 -10.93 -37.49 -9.89
C ARG A 47 -10.99 -37.42 -11.42
N HIS A 48 -9.87 -37.66 -12.09
CA HIS A 48 -9.77 -37.56 -13.55
C HIS A 48 -10.66 -38.59 -14.26
N GLU A 49 -10.75 -39.82 -13.75
CA GLU A 49 -11.63 -40.85 -14.32
C GLU A 49 -13.11 -40.50 -14.13
N LEU A 50 -13.46 -39.91 -12.98
CA LEU A 50 -14.81 -39.45 -12.72
C LEU A 50 -15.21 -38.31 -13.68
N LEU A 51 -14.31 -37.37 -13.94
CA LEU A 51 -14.51 -36.28 -14.90
C LEU A 51 -14.56 -36.78 -16.36
N LYS A 52 -13.76 -37.79 -16.71
CA LYS A 52 -13.79 -38.45 -18.02
C LYS A 52 -15.15 -39.13 -18.26
N ALA A 53 -15.67 -39.86 -17.28
CA ALA A 53 -17.01 -40.45 -17.35
C ALA A 53 -18.12 -39.38 -17.50
N LEU A 54 -17.99 -38.25 -16.79
CA LEU A 54 -18.91 -37.11 -16.94
C LEU A 54 -18.85 -36.48 -18.34
N THR A 55 -17.65 -36.36 -18.90
CA THR A 55 -17.42 -35.85 -20.26
C THR A 55 -18.01 -36.78 -21.31
N GLY A 56 -17.83 -38.09 -21.13
CA GLY A 56 -18.42 -39.13 -22.00
C GLY A 56 -19.94 -39.08 -22.00
N PHE A 57 -20.55 -38.90 -20.82
CA PHE A 57 -22.00 -38.87 -20.66
C PHE A 57 -22.66 -37.57 -21.16
N TYR A 58 -22.08 -36.40 -20.88
CA TYR A 58 -22.68 -35.11 -21.23
C TYR A 58 -22.17 -34.52 -22.55
N HIS A 59 -21.11 -35.07 -23.13
CA HIS A 59 -20.42 -34.53 -24.32
C HIS A 59 -19.97 -33.07 -24.17
N LEU A 60 -19.60 -32.68 -22.94
CA LEU A 60 -19.15 -31.33 -22.59
C LEU A 60 -17.72 -31.36 -22.04
N PRO A 61 -16.91 -30.32 -22.29
CA PRO A 61 -15.58 -30.21 -21.70
C PRO A 61 -15.66 -30.15 -20.18
N PHE A 62 -14.71 -30.81 -19.51
CA PHE A 62 -14.61 -30.78 -18.06
C PHE A 62 -13.61 -29.74 -17.56
N LEU A 63 -13.75 -29.36 -16.30
CA LEU A 63 -12.85 -28.45 -15.61
C LEU A 63 -12.55 -28.96 -14.19
N GLU A 64 -11.27 -29.10 -13.87
CA GLU A 64 -10.79 -29.33 -12.50
C GLU A 64 -10.65 -28.01 -11.74
N TYR A 65 -10.81 -28.06 -10.41
CA TYR A 65 -10.57 -26.89 -9.57
C TYR A 65 -9.12 -26.42 -9.67
N ASP A 66 -8.93 -25.19 -10.16
CA ASP A 66 -7.67 -24.46 -10.14
C ASP A 66 -7.83 -23.16 -9.32
N GLU A 67 -6.91 -22.92 -8.37
CA GLU A 67 -6.86 -21.67 -7.61
C GLU A 67 -6.60 -20.44 -8.50
N GLY A 68 -5.93 -20.65 -9.65
CA GLY A 68 -5.55 -19.63 -10.62
C GLY A 68 -6.64 -19.22 -11.60
N LEU A 69 -7.75 -19.97 -11.66
CA LEU A 69 -8.89 -19.62 -12.51
C LEU A 69 -9.51 -18.31 -12.02
N LEU A 70 -9.87 -17.42 -12.93
CA LEU A 70 -10.32 -16.06 -12.60
C LEU A 70 -11.61 -15.73 -13.35
N ALA A 71 -12.71 -15.60 -12.61
CA ALA A 71 -13.95 -15.06 -13.14
C ALA A 71 -13.91 -13.53 -13.30
N SER A 72 -14.66 -13.02 -14.28
CA SER A 72 -14.83 -11.58 -14.48
C SER A 72 -15.64 -10.95 -13.33
N SER A 73 -15.19 -9.78 -12.85
CA SER A 73 -15.84 -9.02 -11.77
C SER A 73 -17.28 -8.68 -12.06
N ASP A 74 -17.59 -8.39 -13.33
CA ASP A 74 -18.89 -7.92 -13.78
C ASP A 74 -19.95 -9.01 -13.64
N VAL A 75 -19.50 -10.26 -13.79
CA VAL A 75 -20.37 -11.43 -13.68
C VAL A 75 -20.54 -11.86 -12.23
N LEU A 76 -19.48 -11.76 -11.42
CA LEU A 76 -19.54 -12.05 -9.98
C LEU A 76 -20.48 -11.11 -9.22
N ALA A 77 -20.65 -9.86 -9.66
CA ALA A 77 -21.56 -8.90 -9.04
C ALA A 77 -23.05 -9.26 -9.20
N LEU A 78 -23.38 -10.11 -10.18
CA LEU A 78 -24.77 -10.48 -10.48
C LEU A 78 -25.27 -11.68 -9.66
N VAL A 79 -24.40 -12.37 -8.92
CA VAL A 79 -24.69 -13.73 -8.43
C VAL A 79 -24.36 -13.89 -6.95
N ASP A 80 -25.27 -14.53 -6.22
CA ASP A 80 -25.18 -14.73 -4.77
C ASP A 80 -24.56 -16.09 -4.39
N LEU A 81 -23.73 -16.09 -3.35
CA LEU A 81 -22.95 -17.26 -2.90
C LEU A 81 -23.86 -18.44 -2.50
N GLU A 82 -24.89 -18.16 -1.70
CA GLU A 82 -25.77 -19.20 -1.16
C GLU A 82 -26.59 -19.85 -2.28
N GLN A 83 -27.05 -19.05 -3.23
CA GLN A 83 -27.73 -19.53 -4.43
C GLN A 83 -26.80 -20.43 -5.28
N LEU A 84 -25.56 -20.00 -5.53
CA LEU A 84 -24.60 -20.80 -6.31
C LEU A 84 -24.28 -22.14 -5.67
N LYS A 85 -24.12 -22.18 -4.35
CA LYS A 85 -23.87 -23.42 -3.62
C LYS A 85 -25.06 -24.37 -3.68
N LYS A 86 -26.29 -23.83 -3.69
CA LYS A 86 -27.51 -24.62 -3.78
C LYS A 86 -27.77 -25.13 -5.19
N GLU A 87 -27.53 -24.30 -6.20
CA GLU A 87 -27.82 -24.58 -7.61
C GLU A 87 -26.64 -25.24 -8.35
N LEU A 88 -25.45 -25.31 -7.74
CA LEU A 88 -24.24 -25.93 -8.26
C LEU A 88 -23.90 -25.47 -9.69
N TRP A 89 -23.75 -24.16 -9.86
CA TRP A 89 -23.17 -23.53 -11.05
C TRP A 89 -22.22 -22.38 -10.67
N PHE A 90 -21.37 -21.94 -11.60
CA PHE A 90 -20.50 -20.77 -11.42
C PHE A 90 -20.16 -20.11 -12.75
N PRO A 91 -20.35 -18.79 -12.91
CA PRO A 91 -20.01 -18.11 -14.15
C PRO A 91 -18.53 -17.72 -14.21
N LEU A 92 -17.90 -17.92 -15.36
CA LEU A 92 -16.50 -17.53 -15.59
C LEU A 92 -16.39 -16.17 -16.28
N LEU A 93 -17.00 -16.06 -17.46
CA LEU A 93 -16.83 -14.93 -18.34
C LEU A 93 -18.14 -14.67 -19.09
N ARG A 94 -18.40 -13.40 -19.37
CA ARG A 94 -19.46 -12.95 -20.26
C ARG A 94 -18.84 -12.10 -21.36
N GLU A 95 -19.05 -12.49 -22.60
CA GLU A 95 -18.63 -11.76 -23.80
C GLU A 95 -19.87 -11.43 -24.64
N GLY A 96 -20.37 -10.21 -24.52
CA GLY A 96 -21.59 -9.78 -25.23
C GLY A 96 -22.83 -10.59 -24.84
N ASP A 97 -23.32 -11.40 -25.78
CA ASP A 97 -24.50 -12.26 -25.65
C ASP A 97 -24.16 -13.74 -25.34
N GLU A 98 -22.88 -14.05 -25.11
CA GLU A 98 -22.41 -15.39 -24.74
C GLU A 98 -21.81 -15.39 -23.33
N ALA A 99 -22.02 -16.48 -22.59
CA ALA A 99 -21.37 -16.69 -21.30
C ALA A 99 -20.80 -18.09 -21.15
N HIS A 100 -19.60 -18.17 -20.56
CA HIS A 100 -18.98 -19.42 -20.13
C HIS A 100 -19.38 -19.73 -18.69
N VAL A 101 -20.02 -20.87 -18.47
CA VAL A 101 -20.58 -21.24 -17.17
C VAL A 101 -20.19 -22.67 -16.83
N ILE A 102 -19.74 -22.87 -15.58
CA ILE A 102 -19.45 -24.18 -15.04
C ILE A 102 -20.70 -24.69 -14.32
N VAL A 103 -21.11 -25.92 -14.59
CA VAL A 103 -22.30 -26.56 -14.03
C VAL A 103 -21.98 -27.99 -13.60
N SER A 104 -22.61 -28.45 -12.51
CA SER A 104 -22.53 -29.86 -12.13
C SER A 104 -23.57 -30.72 -12.87
N HIS A 105 -24.75 -30.15 -13.17
CA HIS A 105 -25.88 -30.85 -13.78
C HIS A 105 -26.39 -30.10 -15.02
N PRO A 106 -25.77 -30.27 -16.20
CA PRO A 106 -26.13 -29.53 -17.42
C PRO A 106 -27.51 -29.91 -17.98
N ASN A 107 -28.06 -31.07 -17.64
CA ASN A 107 -29.36 -31.53 -18.17
C ASN A 107 -30.58 -30.85 -17.53
N ASP A 108 -30.40 -30.04 -16.49
CA ASP A 108 -31.51 -29.28 -15.90
C ASP A 108 -31.83 -28.05 -16.75
N ARG A 109 -32.88 -28.17 -17.57
CA ARG A 109 -33.35 -27.11 -18.46
C ARG A 109 -33.82 -25.87 -17.69
N LYS A 110 -34.39 -26.04 -16.49
CA LYS A 110 -34.84 -24.91 -15.66
C LYS A 110 -33.66 -24.11 -15.15
N LEU A 111 -32.59 -24.81 -14.72
CA LEU A 111 -31.35 -24.18 -14.31
C LEU A 111 -30.71 -23.39 -15.46
N CYS A 112 -30.65 -23.96 -16.66
CA CYS A 112 -30.10 -23.28 -17.83
C CYS A 112 -30.87 -22.01 -18.20
N GLU A 113 -32.21 -22.04 -18.18
CA GLU A 113 -33.03 -20.84 -18.40
C GLU A 113 -32.86 -19.80 -17.29
N HIS A 114 -32.74 -20.24 -16.04
CA HIS A 114 -32.44 -19.37 -14.91
C HIS A 114 -31.09 -18.64 -15.09
N ILE A 115 -30.05 -19.37 -15.47
CA ILE A 115 -28.70 -18.84 -15.72
C ILE A 115 -28.75 -17.80 -16.85
N LYS A 116 -29.42 -18.08 -17.97
CA LYS A 116 -29.58 -17.13 -19.09
C LYS A 116 -30.23 -15.82 -18.64
N ASN A 117 -31.32 -15.91 -17.88
CA ASN A 117 -32.03 -14.75 -17.36
C ASN A 117 -31.19 -13.94 -16.38
N ARG A 118 -30.43 -14.62 -15.49
CA ARG A 118 -29.59 -13.96 -14.49
C ARG A 118 -28.39 -13.25 -15.12
N LEU A 119 -27.71 -13.92 -16.04
CA LEU A 119 -26.54 -13.39 -16.74
C LEU A 119 -26.90 -12.44 -17.89
N ARG A 120 -28.18 -12.41 -18.30
CA ARG A 120 -28.72 -11.63 -19.42
C ARG A 120 -28.01 -11.95 -20.74
N VAL A 121 -27.99 -13.23 -21.11
CA VAL A 121 -27.32 -13.78 -22.30
C VAL A 121 -28.21 -14.78 -23.05
N GLY A 122 -28.11 -14.80 -24.39
CA GLY A 122 -28.81 -15.73 -25.27
C GLY A 122 -28.14 -17.12 -25.33
N ASN A 123 -26.80 -17.16 -25.32
CA ASN A 123 -26.00 -18.38 -25.49
C ASN A 123 -25.18 -18.73 -24.25
N LEU A 124 -25.13 -20.03 -23.92
CA LEU A 124 -24.34 -20.56 -22.82
C LEU A 124 -23.34 -21.61 -23.33
N HIS A 125 -22.08 -21.42 -22.99
CA HIS A 125 -21.01 -22.41 -23.15
C HIS A 125 -20.81 -23.11 -21.82
N LEU A 126 -21.27 -24.36 -21.72
CA LEU A 126 -21.27 -25.12 -20.47
C LEU A 126 -19.98 -25.93 -20.30
N LEU A 127 -19.41 -25.87 -19.10
CA LEU A 127 -18.29 -26.68 -18.64
C LEU A 127 -18.77 -27.55 -17.47
N VAL A 128 -18.35 -28.82 -17.44
CA VAL A 128 -18.76 -29.73 -16.36
C VAL A 128 -17.68 -29.81 -15.29
N ALA A 129 -18.07 -29.67 -14.03
CA ALA A 129 -17.18 -29.86 -12.89
C ALA A 129 -17.87 -30.68 -11.78
N LEU A 130 -17.05 -31.27 -10.91
CA LEU A 130 -17.55 -31.98 -9.74
C LEU A 130 -18.22 -31.02 -8.76
N PRO A 131 -19.29 -31.44 -8.05
CA PRO A 131 -19.95 -30.62 -7.03
C PRO A 131 -18.96 -30.03 -6.01
N SER A 132 -18.04 -30.86 -5.52
CA SER A 132 -17.03 -30.46 -4.53
C SER A 132 -16.00 -29.46 -5.07
N ASP A 133 -15.63 -29.57 -6.35
CA ASP A 133 -14.72 -28.62 -7.00
C ASP A 133 -15.40 -27.29 -7.29
N LEU A 134 -16.68 -27.32 -7.67
CA LEU A 134 -17.48 -26.13 -7.90
C LEU A 134 -17.72 -25.33 -6.61
N ILE A 135 -18.01 -26.01 -5.49
CA ILE A 135 -18.12 -25.38 -4.17
C ILE A 135 -16.79 -24.70 -3.80
N ARG A 136 -15.65 -25.37 -4.02
CA ARG A 136 -14.32 -24.77 -3.76
C ARG A 136 -14.06 -23.56 -4.65
N LEU A 137 -14.48 -23.60 -5.91
CA LEU A 137 -14.35 -22.50 -6.85
C LEU A 137 -15.16 -21.28 -6.37
N ILE A 138 -16.43 -21.50 -6.03
CA ILE A 138 -17.33 -20.48 -5.48
C ILE A 138 -16.71 -19.84 -4.22
N GLU A 139 -16.22 -20.66 -3.27
CA GLU A 139 -15.58 -20.19 -2.04
C GLU A 139 -14.24 -19.47 -2.24
N ASN A 140 -13.53 -19.74 -3.33
CA ASN A 140 -12.27 -19.06 -3.65
C ASN A 140 -12.54 -17.63 -4.15
N HIS A 141 -13.56 -17.47 -4.99
CA HIS A 141 -13.92 -16.22 -5.67
C HIS A 141 -14.77 -15.27 -4.85
N GLN A 142 -15.72 -15.78 -4.06
CA GLN A 142 -16.59 -14.98 -3.21
C GLN A 142 -16.19 -15.14 -1.73
N ASP A 143 -16.55 -14.16 -0.89
CA ASP A 143 -16.36 -14.30 0.55
C ASP A 143 -17.40 -15.30 1.11
N VAL A 144 -17.00 -16.05 2.14
CA VAL A 144 -17.87 -17.03 2.82
C VAL A 144 -18.63 -16.37 3.98
N ASN A 145 -18.25 -15.14 4.35
CA ASN A 145 -18.93 -14.33 5.35
C ASN A 145 -20.24 -13.75 4.79
N PRO A 146 -21.36 -13.85 5.52
CA PRO A 146 -22.65 -13.31 5.08
C PRO A 146 -22.57 -11.80 4.79
N HIS A 147 -23.23 -11.36 3.71
CA HIS A 147 -23.33 -9.96 3.26
C HIS A 147 -22.02 -9.31 2.77
N PHE A 148 -20.91 -10.07 2.71
CA PHE A 148 -19.67 -9.54 2.15
C PHE A 148 -19.74 -9.52 0.62
N PRO A 149 -19.38 -8.41 -0.04
CA PRO A 149 -19.35 -8.33 -1.50
C PRO A 149 -18.27 -9.24 -2.10
N PRO A 150 -18.36 -9.56 -3.40
CA PRO A 150 -17.36 -10.38 -4.10
C PRO A 150 -15.92 -9.85 -3.97
N ALA A 151 -15.74 -8.54 -3.77
CA ALA A 151 -14.42 -7.93 -3.58
C ALA A 151 -13.69 -8.37 -2.30
N ALA A 152 -14.40 -8.93 -1.31
CA ALA A 152 -13.77 -9.56 -0.14
C ALA A 152 -13.25 -10.99 -0.40
N GLY A 153 -13.45 -11.52 -1.61
CA GLY A 153 -12.86 -12.77 -2.06
C GLY A 153 -11.33 -12.81 -1.93
N ARG A 154 -10.72 -14.00 -2.04
CA ARG A 154 -9.26 -14.15 -1.82
C ARG A 154 -8.47 -13.44 -2.89
N THR A 155 -8.91 -13.64 -4.13
CA THR A 155 -8.22 -13.24 -5.33
C THR A 155 -8.35 -11.73 -5.56
N PRO A 156 -9.51 -11.07 -5.37
CA PRO A 156 -9.59 -9.60 -5.39
C PRO A 156 -8.72 -8.94 -4.32
N LEU A 157 -8.79 -9.39 -3.06
CA LEU A 157 -7.94 -8.86 -1.98
C LEU A 157 -6.44 -9.06 -2.26
N ALA A 158 -6.07 -10.15 -2.94
CA ALA A 158 -4.69 -10.37 -3.36
C ALA A 158 -4.25 -9.41 -4.46
N ARG A 159 -5.06 -9.24 -5.51
CA ARG A 159 -4.81 -8.27 -6.59
C ARG A 159 -4.69 -6.85 -6.06
N LEU A 160 -5.58 -6.44 -5.16
CA LEU A 160 -5.54 -5.15 -4.49
C LEU A 160 -4.19 -4.91 -3.80
N ARG A 161 -3.69 -5.88 -3.03
CA ARG A 161 -2.37 -5.78 -2.37
C ARG A 161 -1.22 -5.67 -3.37
N THR A 162 -1.33 -6.31 -4.53
CA THR A 162 -0.34 -6.19 -5.62
C THR A 162 -0.38 -4.78 -6.22
N TRP A 163 -1.56 -4.21 -6.47
CA TRP A 163 -1.66 -2.82 -6.93
C TRP A 163 -1.10 -1.83 -5.91
N LEU A 164 -1.45 -2.00 -4.62
CA LEU A 164 -0.87 -1.20 -3.54
C LEU A 164 0.66 -1.33 -3.46
N ALA A 165 1.22 -2.49 -3.83
CA ALA A 165 2.65 -2.67 -3.91
C ALA A 165 3.27 -1.89 -5.09
N ASP A 166 2.63 -1.94 -6.25
CA ASP A 166 3.07 -1.18 -7.42
C ASP A 166 2.99 0.34 -7.20
N HIS A 167 1.89 0.82 -6.60
CA HIS A 167 1.76 2.23 -6.23
C HIS A 167 2.89 2.69 -5.28
N ARG A 168 3.29 1.85 -4.32
CA ARG A 168 4.44 2.13 -3.44
C ARG A 168 5.77 2.13 -4.20
N ASN A 169 5.90 1.34 -5.26
CA ASN A 169 7.08 1.32 -6.13
C ASN A 169 7.18 2.63 -6.94
N LEU A 170 6.07 3.08 -7.55
CA LEU A 170 5.97 4.38 -8.21
C LEU A 170 6.35 5.52 -7.23
N LEU A 171 5.77 5.56 -6.03
CA LEU A 171 6.13 6.54 -4.99
C LEU A 171 7.61 6.47 -4.58
N ALA A 172 8.27 5.32 -4.68
CA ALA A 172 9.71 5.20 -4.47
C ALA A 172 10.52 5.84 -5.62
N GLN A 173 10.14 5.55 -6.86
CA GLN A 173 10.76 6.16 -8.05
C GLN A 173 10.61 7.69 -8.04
N HIS A 174 9.42 8.23 -7.72
CA HIS A 174 9.21 9.66 -7.53
C HIS A 174 10.17 10.26 -6.49
N ARG A 175 10.35 9.62 -5.34
CA ARG A 175 11.30 10.10 -4.29
C ARG A 175 12.75 10.10 -4.77
N THR A 176 13.15 9.13 -5.60
CA THR A 176 14.48 9.10 -6.22
C THR A 176 14.65 10.24 -7.22
N SER A 177 13.63 10.51 -8.04
CA SER A 177 13.62 11.66 -8.95
C SER A 177 13.73 12.99 -8.19
N LEU A 178 12.99 13.17 -7.09
CA LEU A 178 13.09 14.33 -6.19
C LEU A 178 14.45 14.43 -5.47
N ALA A 179 15.16 13.31 -5.26
CA ALA A 179 16.52 13.33 -4.75
C ALA A 179 17.51 13.85 -5.81
N LYS A 180 17.41 13.36 -7.06
CA LYS A 180 18.18 13.86 -8.20
C LYS A 180 17.90 15.34 -8.49
N GLY A 181 16.65 15.78 -8.38
CA GLY A 181 16.31 17.21 -8.48
C GLY A 181 17.00 18.07 -7.42
N ARG A 182 17.14 17.58 -6.19
CA ARG A 182 17.86 18.30 -5.11
C ARG A 182 19.37 18.35 -5.33
N THR A 183 19.97 17.31 -5.91
CA THR A 183 21.39 17.33 -6.28
C THR A 183 21.60 18.32 -7.43
N GLY A 184 20.74 18.31 -8.45
CA GLY A 184 20.76 19.30 -9.53
C GLY A 184 20.67 20.74 -9.01
N LEU A 185 19.76 21.02 -8.06
CA LEU A 185 19.68 22.35 -7.43
C LEU A 185 20.91 22.72 -6.60
N ALA A 186 21.60 21.74 -6.02
CA ALA A 186 22.87 22.01 -5.34
C ALA A 186 23.95 22.41 -6.35
N PHE A 187 24.03 21.73 -7.50
CA PHE A 187 24.93 22.09 -8.61
C PHE A 187 24.63 23.48 -9.18
N VAL A 188 23.35 23.83 -9.35
CA VAL A 188 22.96 25.20 -9.76
C VAL A 188 23.44 26.22 -8.73
N ARG A 189 23.27 25.96 -7.42
CA ARG A 189 23.73 26.87 -6.37
C ARG A 189 25.23 27.09 -6.42
N THR A 190 26.01 26.01 -6.50
CA THR A 190 27.48 26.09 -6.57
C THR A 190 27.95 26.77 -7.85
N GLY A 191 27.28 26.51 -8.98
CA GLY A 191 27.56 27.17 -10.26
C GLY A 191 27.35 28.68 -10.19
N VAL A 192 26.21 29.12 -9.62
CA VAL A 192 25.95 30.55 -9.36
C VAL A 192 27.01 31.13 -8.43
N SER A 193 27.40 30.46 -7.36
CA SER A 193 28.47 30.94 -6.47
C SER A 193 29.81 31.11 -7.18
N PHE A 194 30.22 30.19 -8.07
CA PHE A 194 31.46 30.31 -8.83
C PHE A 194 31.43 31.46 -9.84
N ILE A 195 30.32 31.60 -10.58
CA ILE A 195 30.10 32.74 -11.48
C ILE A 195 30.21 34.04 -10.70
N SER A 196 29.61 34.10 -9.51
CA SER A 196 29.57 35.29 -8.67
C SER A 196 30.93 35.67 -8.12
N ILE A 197 31.72 34.69 -7.64
CA ILE A 197 33.08 34.91 -7.18
C ILE A 197 33.96 35.42 -8.34
N GLY A 198 33.85 34.78 -9.52
CA GLY A 198 34.58 35.22 -10.72
C GLY A 198 34.24 36.66 -11.11
N LEU A 199 32.95 37.03 -11.10
CA LEU A 199 32.50 38.39 -11.42
C LEU A 199 32.94 39.42 -10.37
N VAL A 200 32.94 39.07 -9.09
CA VAL A 200 33.41 39.99 -8.02
C VAL A 200 34.91 40.24 -8.15
N LEU A 201 35.72 39.20 -8.40
CA LEU A 201 37.16 39.35 -8.62
C LEU A 201 37.44 40.27 -9.82
N LEU A 202 36.73 40.05 -10.93
CA LEU A 202 36.85 40.87 -12.12
C LEU A 202 36.47 42.34 -11.86
N ARG A 203 35.46 42.60 -11.02
CA ARG A 203 35.07 43.96 -10.63
C ARG A 203 36.09 44.65 -9.70
N ILE A 204 36.81 43.90 -8.88
CA ILE A 204 37.79 44.45 -7.92
C ILE A 204 39.14 44.68 -8.58
N PHE A 205 39.64 43.71 -9.36
CA PHE A 205 41.00 43.72 -9.92
C PHE A 205 41.06 44.22 -11.37
N GLY A 206 39.92 44.28 -12.07
CA GLY A 206 39.86 44.66 -13.49
C GLY A 206 40.46 43.59 -14.42
N VAL A 207 40.61 43.92 -15.70
CA VAL A 207 41.22 43.01 -16.68
C VAL A 207 42.73 42.96 -16.44
N GLY A 208 43.21 41.87 -15.84
CA GLY A 208 44.61 41.68 -15.48
C GLY A 208 45.06 40.22 -15.50
N TYR A 209 46.15 39.89 -14.78
CA TYR A 209 46.76 38.55 -14.79
C TYR A 209 45.82 37.44 -14.27
N LEU A 210 44.83 37.80 -13.45
CA LEU A 210 43.84 36.88 -12.89
C LEU A 210 42.72 36.47 -13.88
N ILE A 211 42.70 37.03 -15.08
CA ILE A 211 41.63 36.78 -16.07
C ILE A 211 41.47 35.30 -16.43
N ILE A 212 42.57 34.53 -16.44
CA ILE A 212 42.54 33.08 -16.73
C ILE A 212 41.78 32.34 -15.62
N LEU A 213 42.03 32.71 -14.36
CA LEU A 213 41.36 32.13 -13.20
C LEU A 213 39.88 32.53 -13.15
N GLU A 214 39.57 33.79 -13.42
CA GLU A 214 38.20 34.31 -13.47
C GLU A 214 37.39 33.64 -14.57
N ALA A 215 37.96 33.53 -15.78
CA ALA A 215 37.33 32.83 -16.90
C ALA A 215 37.10 31.34 -16.58
N ALA A 216 38.06 30.68 -15.92
CA ALA A 216 37.90 29.29 -15.47
C ALA A 216 36.77 29.12 -14.45
N LEU A 217 36.67 30.03 -13.47
CA LEU A 217 35.59 30.03 -12.46
C LEU A 217 34.21 30.24 -13.11
N VAL A 218 34.10 31.19 -14.04
CA VAL A 218 32.85 31.44 -14.77
C VAL A 218 32.48 30.25 -15.66
N ALA A 219 33.45 29.68 -16.39
CA ALA A 219 33.22 28.53 -17.26
C ALA A 219 32.79 27.28 -16.48
N LEU A 220 33.48 26.98 -15.37
CA LEU A 220 33.12 25.88 -14.47
C LEU A 220 31.74 26.13 -13.85
N GLY A 221 31.47 27.36 -13.43
CA GLY A 221 30.18 27.74 -12.87
C GLY A 221 29.03 27.56 -13.88
N LEU A 222 29.22 27.96 -15.13
CA LEU A 222 28.26 27.76 -16.21
C LEU A 222 28.02 26.26 -16.48
N ALA A 223 29.08 25.47 -16.55
CA ALA A 223 28.98 24.02 -16.74
C ALA A 223 28.18 23.35 -15.61
N MET A 224 28.44 23.71 -14.34
CA MET A 224 27.70 23.21 -13.18
C MET A 224 26.23 23.65 -13.20
N THR A 225 25.92 24.87 -13.63
CA THR A 225 24.54 25.35 -13.75
C THR A 225 23.78 24.60 -14.85
N VAL A 226 24.39 24.36 -16.01
CA VAL A 226 23.78 23.60 -17.11
C VAL A 226 23.52 22.15 -16.69
N ASP A 227 24.51 21.48 -16.09
CA ASP A 227 24.32 20.12 -15.59
C ASP A 227 23.24 20.08 -14.49
N GLY A 228 23.28 21.03 -13.56
CA GLY A 228 22.27 21.15 -12.51
C GLY A 228 20.83 21.28 -13.04
N ILE A 229 20.63 22.07 -14.11
CA ILE A 229 19.33 22.22 -14.79
C ILE A 229 18.92 20.91 -15.48
N ARG A 230 19.85 20.21 -16.14
CA ARG A 230 19.59 18.92 -16.81
C ARG A 230 19.07 17.86 -15.84
N TRP A 231 19.60 17.82 -14.62
CA TRP A 231 19.13 16.91 -13.56
C TRP A 231 17.79 17.34 -12.94
N TYR A 232 17.50 18.64 -12.96
CA TYR A 232 16.28 19.19 -12.37
C TYR A 232 15.05 19.07 -13.27
N LEU A 233 15.16 19.34 -14.58
CA LEU A 233 14.01 19.37 -15.49
C LEU A 233 13.15 18.08 -15.49
N PRO A 234 13.74 16.87 -15.48
CA PRO A 234 12.95 15.64 -15.37
C PRO A 234 12.21 15.52 -14.03
N ALA A 235 12.85 15.94 -12.93
CA ALA A 235 12.23 15.93 -11.61
C ALA A 235 11.06 16.91 -11.51
N ARG A 236 11.13 18.03 -12.24
CA ARG A 236 10.05 19.02 -12.35
C ARG A 236 8.80 18.43 -13.00
N LYS A 237 8.96 17.80 -14.18
CA LYS A 237 7.85 17.16 -14.92
C LYS A 237 7.12 16.13 -14.04
N VAL A 238 7.88 15.26 -13.39
CA VAL A 238 7.37 14.20 -12.51
C VAL A 238 6.79 14.74 -11.19
N GLY A 239 7.21 15.92 -10.75
CA GLY A 239 6.75 16.55 -9.50
C GLY A 239 5.35 17.16 -9.57
N HIS A 240 4.88 17.52 -10.77
CA HIS A 240 3.54 18.08 -11.00
C HIS A 240 2.44 17.02 -10.99
N GLU A 241 2.73 15.79 -11.42
CA GLU A 241 1.84 14.63 -11.28
C GLU A 241 1.79 14.20 -9.81
N CYS A 242 0.87 14.79 -9.05
CA CYS A 242 0.63 14.40 -7.67
C CYS A 242 -0.13 13.08 -7.67
N LEU A 243 0.53 11.98 -7.30
CA LEU A 243 -0.14 10.74 -6.88
C LEU A 243 -0.85 11.02 -5.56
N ARG A 244 -2.04 11.62 -5.63
CA ARG A 244 -2.94 11.76 -4.49
C ARG A 244 -3.58 10.40 -4.26
N TYR A 245 -3.23 9.80 -3.13
CA TYR A 245 -3.89 8.63 -2.62
C TYR A 245 -4.95 9.09 -1.61
N PRO A 246 -6.25 8.76 -1.78
CA PRO A 246 -7.27 9.15 -0.81
C PRO A 246 -6.95 8.52 0.54
N VAL A 247 -7.01 9.32 1.61
CA VAL A 247 -6.81 8.77 2.96
C VAL A 247 -8.05 7.96 3.31
N THR A 248 -7.85 6.71 3.63
CA THR A 248 -8.88 5.76 4.04
C THR A 248 -8.68 5.40 5.51
N GLU A 249 -9.76 5.30 6.26
CA GLU A 249 -9.73 4.91 7.68
C GLU A 249 -9.71 3.38 7.83
N HIS A 250 -9.08 2.91 8.90
CA HIS A 250 -9.04 1.50 9.24
C HIS A 250 -10.37 1.12 9.91
N THR A 251 -11.17 0.27 9.28
CA THR A 251 -12.52 -0.03 9.75
C THR A 251 -12.64 -1.41 10.41
N PHE A 252 -11.54 -2.02 10.84
CA PHE A 252 -11.56 -3.31 11.55
C PHE A 252 -12.37 -4.41 10.82
N GLY A 253 -12.29 -4.44 9.48
CA GLY A 253 -13.00 -5.41 8.64
C GLY A 253 -14.51 -5.17 8.46
N THR A 254 -15.05 -4.02 8.87
CA THR A 254 -16.45 -3.65 8.58
C THR A 254 -16.64 -3.07 7.18
N THR A 255 -15.60 -2.53 6.56
CA THR A 255 -15.59 -2.07 5.16
C THR A 255 -14.52 -2.81 4.38
N ILE A 256 -14.71 -2.92 3.06
CA ILE A 256 -13.75 -3.52 2.15
C ILE A 256 -13.23 -2.44 1.22
N LEU A 257 -11.92 -2.49 0.97
CA LEU A 257 -11.29 -1.64 -0.03
C LEU A 257 -11.43 -2.29 -1.41
N GLU A 258 -12.09 -1.61 -2.33
CA GLU A 258 -12.34 -2.08 -3.70
C GLU A 258 -11.55 -1.30 -4.73
N VAL A 259 -11.29 -1.96 -5.86
CA VAL A 259 -10.62 -1.38 -7.02
C VAL A 259 -11.69 -0.99 -8.04
N LYS A 260 -11.87 0.31 -8.29
CA LYS A 260 -12.71 0.80 -9.38
C LYS A 260 -11.88 0.91 -10.66
N THR A 261 -12.26 0.15 -11.68
CA THR A 261 -11.56 0.06 -12.97
C THR A 261 -12.16 1.00 -14.03
N ASP A 262 -12.62 2.19 -13.62
CA ASP A 262 -13.31 3.12 -14.53
C ASP A 262 -12.34 3.92 -15.45
N ASN A 263 -11.02 3.89 -15.20
CA ASN A 263 -10.00 4.66 -15.95
C ASN A 263 -8.69 3.86 -16.11
N GLU A 264 -7.78 4.31 -17.01
CA GLU A 264 -6.42 3.76 -17.22
C GLU A 264 -5.59 3.58 -15.93
N ARG A 265 -5.97 4.28 -14.85
CA ARG A 265 -5.43 4.10 -13.50
C ARG A 265 -6.57 3.68 -12.57
N PRO A 266 -6.46 2.55 -11.86
CA PRO A 266 -7.56 2.12 -11.03
C PRO A 266 -7.66 2.98 -9.77
N GLY A 267 -8.90 3.35 -9.44
CA GLY A 267 -9.23 4.10 -8.24
C GLY A 267 -9.47 3.17 -7.07
N PHE A 268 -9.27 3.67 -5.85
CA PHE A 268 -9.61 2.93 -4.64
C PHE A 268 -10.73 3.60 -3.88
N VAL A 269 -11.73 2.80 -3.54
CA VAL A 269 -12.92 3.24 -2.83
C VAL A 269 -13.25 2.19 -1.78
N ARG A 270 -13.62 2.63 -0.56
CA ARG A 270 -14.14 1.73 0.46
C ARG A 270 -15.64 1.56 0.28
N THR A 271 -16.13 0.34 0.49
CA THR A 271 -17.56 0.04 0.55
C THR A 271 -18.20 0.71 1.78
N PRO A 272 -19.52 0.91 1.77
CA PRO A 272 -20.24 1.20 3.01
C PRO A 272 -20.02 0.08 4.05
N PRO A 273 -20.20 0.37 5.35
CA PRO A 273 -20.07 -0.63 6.40
C PRO A 273 -21.05 -1.78 6.16
N ILE A 274 -20.52 -2.99 6.15
CA ILE A 274 -21.25 -4.22 5.90
C ILE A 274 -22.11 -4.53 7.12
N GLN A 275 -23.37 -4.88 6.88
CA GLN A 275 -24.32 -5.20 7.93
C GLN A 275 -23.82 -6.39 8.76
N ASN A 276 -23.88 -6.25 10.09
CA ASN A 276 -23.49 -7.28 11.07
C ASN A 276 -22.03 -7.76 11.01
N ALA A 277 -21.14 -7.14 10.22
CA ALA A 277 -19.75 -7.56 10.10
C ALA A 277 -18.97 -7.46 11.42
N GLU A 278 -19.23 -6.42 12.22
CA GLU A 278 -18.62 -6.24 13.54
C GLU A 278 -19.08 -7.32 14.52
N GLN A 279 -20.38 -7.62 14.57
CA GLN A 279 -20.94 -8.68 15.40
C GLN A 279 -20.42 -10.07 14.99
N LEU A 280 -20.32 -10.31 13.67
CA LEU A 280 -19.78 -11.54 13.11
C LEU A 280 -18.31 -11.72 13.52
N ARG A 281 -17.51 -10.65 13.41
CA ARG A 281 -16.11 -10.65 13.83
C ARG A 281 -15.98 -10.84 15.34
N GLY A 282 -16.81 -10.17 16.14
CA GLY A 282 -16.85 -10.30 17.60
C GLY A 282 -17.07 -11.75 18.08
N ARG A 283 -17.82 -12.54 17.30
CA ARG A 283 -18.02 -13.99 17.53
C ARG A 283 -16.90 -14.84 16.93
N TRP A 284 -15.64 -14.42 17.08
CA TRP A 284 -14.46 -15.03 16.45
C TRP A 284 -14.37 -16.55 16.65
N ASN A 285 -14.69 -17.05 17.84
CA ASN A 285 -14.63 -18.47 18.17
C ASN A 285 -15.62 -19.34 17.39
N ARG A 286 -16.76 -18.77 16.96
CA ARG A 286 -17.80 -19.48 16.18
C ARG A 286 -17.52 -19.47 14.67
N LEU A 287 -16.54 -18.70 14.21
CA LEU A 287 -16.19 -18.62 12.79
C LEU A 287 -15.48 -19.89 12.32
N SER A 288 -15.83 -20.35 11.11
CA SER A 288 -15.12 -21.44 10.46
C SER A 288 -13.66 -21.03 10.15
N PRO A 289 -12.73 -22.00 9.97
CA PRO A 289 -11.36 -21.69 9.58
C PRO A 289 -11.25 -20.90 8.26
N ILE A 290 -12.22 -21.01 7.34
CA ILE A 290 -12.25 -20.24 6.10
C ILE A 290 -12.66 -18.78 6.38
N MET A 291 -13.72 -18.58 7.17
CA MET A 291 -14.20 -17.24 7.57
C MET A 291 -13.12 -16.45 8.34
N LYS A 292 -12.41 -17.10 9.27
CA LYS A 292 -11.27 -16.49 9.98
C LYS A 292 -10.18 -16.01 9.02
N ARG A 293 -9.84 -16.82 8.00
CA ARG A 293 -8.84 -16.46 6.99
C ARG A 293 -9.26 -15.27 6.13
N ARG A 294 -10.56 -15.09 5.88
CA ARG A 294 -11.13 -13.95 5.16
C ARG A 294 -10.94 -12.65 5.93
N PHE A 295 -11.32 -12.62 7.20
CA PHE A 295 -11.03 -11.47 8.08
C PHE A 295 -9.53 -11.15 8.16
N LEU A 296 -8.67 -12.15 8.36
CA LEU A 296 -7.21 -11.94 8.35
C LEU A 296 -6.68 -11.47 6.99
N ALA A 297 -7.34 -11.79 5.88
CA ALA A 297 -6.98 -11.27 4.57
C ALA A 297 -7.35 -9.78 4.45
N ILE A 298 -8.53 -9.39 4.91
CA ILE A 298 -8.99 -8.00 4.95
C ILE A 298 -8.07 -7.15 5.81
N ASP A 299 -7.74 -7.61 7.02
CA ASP A 299 -6.78 -6.92 7.91
C ASP A 299 -5.43 -6.70 7.24
N ARG A 300 -4.92 -7.70 6.50
CA ARG A 300 -3.67 -7.55 5.74
C ARG A 300 -3.79 -6.55 4.60
N THR A 301 -4.97 -6.41 4.01
CA THR A 301 -5.23 -5.37 3.00
C THR A 301 -5.27 -3.99 3.64
N ASP A 302 -5.91 -3.82 4.78
CA ASP A 302 -5.93 -2.57 5.54
C ASP A 302 -4.51 -2.17 6.01
N LEU A 303 -3.71 -3.14 6.46
CA LEU A 303 -2.29 -2.90 6.76
C LEU A 303 -1.49 -2.52 5.50
N ALA A 304 -1.83 -3.04 4.33
CA ALA A 304 -1.18 -2.65 3.07
C ALA A 304 -1.60 -1.23 2.61
N ASP A 305 -2.85 -0.88 2.82
CA ASP A 305 -3.43 0.43 2.58
C ASP A 305 -2.74 1.51 3.43
N GLU A 306 -2.66 1.28 4.75
CA GLU A 306 -1.96 2.17 5.69
C GLU A 306 -0.50 2.40 5.28
N ARG A 307 0.22 1.36 4.85
CA ARG A 307 1.61 1.49 4.35
C ARG A 307 1.71 2.36 3.11
N THR A 308 0.69 2.34 2.28
CA THR A 308 0.62 3.11 1.04
C THR A 308 0.34 4.57 1.36
N ILE A 309 -0.61 4.87 2.25
CA ILE A 309 -0.85 6.21 2.80
C ILE A 309 0.43 6.80 3.41
N LEU A 310 1.12 6.03 4.27
CA LEU A 310 2.41 6.45 4.86
C LEU A 310 3.50 6.69 3.79
N ALA A 311 3.47 5.95 2.67
CA ALA A 311 4.38 6.19 1.55
C ALA A 311 4.08 7.50 0.81
N THR A 312 2.80 7.84 0.66
CA THR A 312 2.34 9.10 0.08
C THR A 312 2.79 10.27 0.94
N TYR A 313 2.59 10.22 2.26
CA TYR A 313 3.07 11.24 3.20
C TYR A 313 4.60 11.44 3.11
N ARG A 314 5.37 10.35 3.06
CA ARG A 314 6.85 10.43 2.90
C ARG A 314 7.26 11.10 1.58
N THR A 315 6.49 10.91 0.52
CA THR A 315 6.76 11.49 -0.80
C THR A 315 6.39 12.97 -0.83
N ALA A 316 5.26 13.36 -0.24
CA ALA A 316 4.87 14.76 -0.05
C ALA A 316 5.91 15.53 0.82
N MET A 317 6.38 14.93 1.91
CA MET A 317 7.47 15.47 2.74
C MET A 317 8.81 15.56 1.98
N ALA A 318 9.07 14.66 1.01
CA ALA A 318 10.23 14.77 0.14
C ALA A 318 10.11 15.98 -0.81
N ARG A 319 8.91 16.22 -1.34
CA ARG A 319 8.59 17.39 -2.18
C ARG A 319 8.77 18.70 -1.40
N ALA A 320 8.29 18.80 -0.16
CA ALA A 320 8.56 19.97 0.69
C ALA A 320 10.06 20.25 0.86
N ARG A 321 10.90 19.22 1.03
CA ARG A 321 12.36 19.40 1.12
C ARG A 321 12.99 19.89 -0.17
N THR A 322 12.41 19.56 -1.33
CA THR A 322 12.85 20.12 -2.62
C THR A 322 12.45 21.61 -2.72
N GLY A 323 11.24 21.99 -2.29
CA GLY A 323 10.81 23.39 -2.19
C GLY A 323 11.68 24.22 -1.23
N LEU A 324 12.10 23.65 -0.10
CA LEU A 324 13.07 24.30 0.80
C LEU A 324 14.49 24.40 0.21
N ALA A 325 14.85 23.54 -0.75
CA ALA A 325 16.11 23.68 -1.48
C ALA A 325 16.07 24.86 -2.46
N PHE A 326 14.92 25.07 -3.12
CA PHE A 326 14.62 26.25 -3.93
C PHE A 326 14.67 27.55 -3.13
N ALA A 327 14.01 27.57 -1.96
CA ALA A 327 14.06 28.74 -1.09
C ALA A 327 15.51 29.13 -0.75
N ARG A 328 16.37 28.16 -0.45
CA ARG A 328 17.80 28.41 -0.18
C ARG A 328 18.58 28.92 -1.39
N THR A 329 18.34 28.39 -2.60
CA THR A 329 18.99 28.91 -3.82
C THR A 329 18.54 30.34 -4.12
N GLY A 330 17.25 30.62 -3.96
CA GLY A 330 16.71 31.96 -4.21
C GLY A 330 17.19 32.98 -3.20
N ILE A 331 17.24 32.64 -1.90
CA ILE A 331 17.73 33.55 -0.85
C ILE A 331 19.24 33.82 -1.00
N ALA A 332 20.03 32.80 -1.37
CA ALA A 332 21.45 33.00 -1.66
C ALA A 332 21.64 33.96 -2.85
N SER A 333 20.79 33.84 -3.87
CA SER A 333 20.81 34.73 -5.04
C SER A 333 20.41 36.15 -4.63
N ILE A 334 19.27 36.34 -3.97
CA ILE A 334 18.84 37.67 -3.49
C ILE A 334 19.90 38.31 -2.60
N GLY A 335 20.44 37.57 -1.62
CA GLY A 335 21.48 38.06 -0.72
C GLY A 335 22.71 38.56 -1.47
N LEU A 336 23.19 37.77 -2.44
CA LEU A 336 24.29 38.17 -3.30
C LEU A 336 23.96 39.40 -4.15
N GLY A 337 22.81 39.41 -4.83
CA GLY A 337 22.41 40.55 -5.68
C GLY A 337 22.27 41.84 -4.88
N THR A 338 21.71 41.76 -3.67
CA THR A 338 21.63 42.92 -2.75
C THR A 338 23.01 43.35 -2.25
N ALA A 339 23.94 42.43 -2.01
CA ALA A 339 25.30 42.78 -1.62
C ALA A 339 26.05 43.49 -2.76
N LEU A 340 25.95 43.00 -3.98
CA LEU A 340 26.59 43.59 -5.17
C LEU A 340 26.04 44.99 -5.47
N LEU A 341 24.71 45.17 -5.43
CA LEU A 341 24.07 46.47 -5.64
C LEU A 341 24.48 47.53 -4.61
N ARG A 342 24.78 47.11 -3.37
CA ARG A 342 25.16 48.02 -2.29
C ARG A 342 26.66 48.30 -2.26
N GLN A 343 27.47 47.38 -2.76
CA GLN A 343 28.94 47.50 -2.73
C GLN A 343 29.51 48.30 -3.91
N PHE A 344 28.92 48.17 -5.10
CA PHE A 344 29.45 48.80 -6.32
C PHE A 344 28.56 49.96 -6.79
N ALA A 345 29.18 51.02 -7.34
CA ALA A 345 28.48 52.19 -7.85
C ALA A 345 27.61 51.87 -9.08
N THR A 346 26.60 52.71 -9.35
CA THR A 346 25.69 52.54 -10.49
C THR A 346 26.45 52.53 -11.81
N GLY A 347 26.42 51.39 -12.50
CA GLY A 347 27.02 51.17 -13.83
C GLY A 347 26.23 50.11 -14.61
N PRO A 348 26.68 49.70 -15.81
CA PRO A 348 25.97 48.71 -16.64
C PRO A 348 25.77 47.35 -15.94
N TRP A 349 26.61 47.04 -14.95
CA TRP A 349 26.53 45.84 -14.13
C TRP A 349 25.34 45.77 -13.17
N THR A 350 24.65 46.90 -12.91
CA THR A 350 23.45 46.91 -12.05
C THR A 350 22.28 46.13 -12.64
N ILE A 351 22.21 46.02 -13.98
CA ILE A 351 21.22 45.20 -14.68
C ILE A 351 21.38 43.72 -14.28
N LEU A 352 22.62 43.25 -14.22
CA LEU A 352 22.94 41.88 -13.83
C LEU A 352 22.61 41.64 -12.34
N ASP A 353 22.91 42.61 -11.48
CA ASP A 353 22.63 42.48 -10.05
C ASP A 353 21.11 42.49 -9.77
N GLY A 354 20.34 43.32 -10.49
CA GLY A 354 18.89 43.33 -10.48
C GLY A 354 18.27 42.04 -11.03
N PHE A 355 18.81 41.50 -12.13
CA PHE A 355 18.40 40.21 -12.69
C PHE A 355 18.57 39.08 -11.67
N LEU A 356 19.67 39.10 -10.90
CA LEU A 356 19.97 38.08 -9.90
C LEU A 356 18.97 38.11 -8.72
N ILE A 357 18.50 39.31 -8.34
CA ILE A 357 17.41 39.46 -7.37
C ILE A 357 16.09 38.94 -7.93
N CYS A 358 15.71 39.33 -9.15
CA CYS A 358 14.48 38.87 -9.80
C CYS A 358 14.44 37.35 -9.98
N LEU A 359 15.56 36.77 -10.43
CA LEU A 359 15.75 35.32 -10.53
C LEU A 359 15.58 34.65 -9.15
N GLY A 360 16.19 35.23 -8.11
CA GLY A 360 16.06 34.73 -6.75
C GLY A 360 14.62 34.72 -6.25
N ILE A 361 13.83 35.76 -6.55
CA ILE A 361 12.40 35.85 -6.21
C ILE A 361 11.60 34.78 -6.96
N ALA A 362 11.84 34.60 -8.27
CA ALA A 362 11.15 33.59 -9.08
C ALA A 362 11.41 32.15 -8.56
N VAL A 363 12.67 31.87 -8.19
CA VAL A 363 13.10 30.60 -7.61
C VAL A 363 12.46 30.35 -6.24
N ILE A 364 12.31 31.39 -5.40
CA ILE A 364 11.58 31.28 -4.12
C ILE A 364 10.10 30.98 -4.37
N PHE A 365 9.46 31.67 -5.30
CA PHE A 365 8.06 31.47 -5.63
C PHE A 365 7.79 30.02 -6.05
N GLU A 366 8.63 29.48 -6.95
CA GLU A 366 8.58 28.06 -7.30
C GLU A 366 8.82 27.17 -6.08
N GLY A 367 9.77 27.50 -5.21
CA GLY A 367 9.99 26.79 -3.95
C GLY A 367 8.76 26.70 -3.04
N VAL A 368 7.98 27.79 -2.96
CA VAL A 368 6.74 27.86 -2.16
C VAL A 368 5.65 26.94 -2.73
N LEU A 369 5.48 26.89 -4.05
CA LEU A 369 4.52 25.99 -4.72
C LEU A 369 4.83 24.50 -4.44
N TRP A 370 6.10 24.16 -4.30
CA TRP A 370 6.54 22.81 -3.95
C TRP A 370 6.41 22.52 -2.46
N TYR A 371 6.46 23.56 -1.63
CA TYR A 371 6.47 23.48 -0.18
C TYR A 371 5.08 23.28 0.44
N ILE A 372 4.08 24.09 0.04
CA ILE A 372 2.76 24.13 0.69
C ILE A 372 2.10 22.74 0.80
N PRO A 373 2.01 21.93 -0.28
CA PRO A 373 1.36 20.63 -0.22
C PRO A 373 2.08 19.65 0.72
N GLY A 374 3.42 19.70 0.75
CA GLY A 374 4.21 18.82 1.60
C GLY A 374 4.14 19.19 3.08
N ARG A 375 3.92 20.47 3.42
CA ARG A 375 3.69 20.91 4.80
C ARG A 375 2.33 20.43 5.32
N GLN A 376 1.28 20.59 4.51
CA GLN A 376 -0.06 20.11 4.85
C GLN A 376 -0.05 18.59 5.09
N ALA A 377 0.56 17.84 4.18
CA ALA A 377 0.71 16.39 4.33
C ALA A 377 1.50 15.98 5.59
N GLY A 378 2.47 16.79 6.02
CA GLY A 378 3.22 16.50 7.24
C GLY A 378 2.44 16.73 8.54
N LYS A 379 1.54 17.71 8.55
CA LYS A 379 0.60 17.94 9.67
C LYS A 379 -0.44 16.82 9.73
N GLU A 380 -1.04 16.49 8.59
CA GLU A 380 -2.05 15.42 8.49
C GLU A 380 -1.47 14.08 8.95
N CYS A 381 -0.29 13.71 8.44
CA CYS A 381 0.41 12.51 8.86
C CYS A 381 0.63 12.43 10.37
N HIS A 382 0.94 13.56 11.02
CA HIS A 382 1.15 13.56 12.47
C HIS A 382 -0.14 13.25 13.22
N ARG A 383 -1.26 13.85 12.78
CA ARG A 383 -2.58 13.64 13.35
C ARG A 383 -3.00 12.18 13.20
N THR A 384 -2.94 11.63 11.98
CA THR A 384 -3.25 10.23 11.71
C THR A 384 -2.42 9.29 12.59
N LEU A 385 -1.11 9.54 12.73
CA LEU A 385 -0.23 8.68 13.52
C LEU A 385 -0.44 8.79 15.04
N GLN A 386 -0.98 9.91 15.53
CA GLN A 386 -1.37 10.10 16.93
C GLN A 386 -2.73 9.49 17.24
N GLU A 387 -3.64 9.45 16.26
CA GLU A 387 -4.95 8.79 16.39
C GLU A 387 -4.84 7.25 16.27
N THR A 388 -3.87 6.75 15.49
CA THR A 388 -3.64 5.31 15.29
C THR A 388 -3.46 4.46 16.57
N PRO A 389 -2.76 4.89 17.63
CA PRO A 389 -2.63 4.10 18.87
C PRO A 389 -3.93 3.93 19.68
N ASN A 390 -5.01 4.67 19.37
CA ASN A 390 -6.31 4.48 20.01
C ASN A 390 -7.15 3.37 19.34
N HIS A 391 -6.69 2.79 18.23
CA HIS A 391 -7.29 1.58 17.68
C HIS A 391 -6.71 0.36 18.40
N HIS A 392 -7.56 -0.43 19.04
CA HIS A 392 -7.17 -1.72 19.59
C HIS A 392 -6.45 -2.52 18.50
N PRO A 393 -5.17 -2.86 18.66
CA PRO A 393 -4.47 -3.68 17.68
C PRO A 393 -5.24 -4.99 17.52
N ILE A 394 -5.21 -5.53 16.30
CA ILE A 394 -5.87 -6.81 15.98
C ILE A 394 -5.50 -7.89 17.01
N TRP A 395 -4.28 -7.83 17.54
CA TRP A 395 -3.75 -8.74 18.54
C TRP A 395 -4.35 -8.57 19.93
N ASP A 396 -4.73 -7.36 20.33
CA ASP A 396 -5.46 -7.18 21.58
C ASP A 396 -6.80 -7.88 21.48
N PHE A 397 -7.51 -7.75 20.35
CA PHE A 397 -8.74 -8.50 20.09
C PHE A 397 -8.50 -10.02 20.05
N MET A 398 -7.43 -10.48 19.41
CA MET A 398 -7.14 -11.91 19.26
C MET A 398 -6.65 -12.58 20.55
N PHE A 399 -6.03 -11.83 21.45
CA PHE A 399 -5.35 -12.35 22.64
C PHE A 399 -5.82 -11.69 23.94
N GLN A 400 -7.05 -11.13 23.97
CA GLN A 400 -7.60 -10.59 25.23
C GLN A 400 -7.43 -11.64 26.34
N PRO A 401 -6.76 -11.30 27.45
CA PRO A 401 -6.85 -12.10 28.66
C PRO A 401 -8.33 -12.21 29.00
N PHE A 402 -8.80 -13.42 29.32
CA PHE A 402 -10.16 -13.75 29.75
C PHE A 402 -10.64 -12.85 30.91
N HIS A 403 -10.95 -11.58 30.69
CA HIS A 403 -11.57 -10.72 31.68
C HIS A 403 -12.39 -9.63 31.01
N SER A 404 -13.68 -9.69 31.34
CA SER A 404 -14.76 -8.74 31.08
C SER A 404 -15.46 -8.85 29.73
N GLN A 405 -16.74 -9.26 29.80
CA GLN A 405 -17.80 -9.19 28.77
C GLN A 405 -18.03 -10.39 27.83
N VAL A 406 -17.69 -11.63 28.23
CA VAL A 406 -18.26 -12.81 27.57
C VAL A 406 -19.41 -13.33 28.43
N SER A 407 -20.65 -13.26 27.91
CA SER A 407 -21.80 -13.96 28.48
C SER A 407 -21.48 -15.46 28.54
N VAL A 408 -21.90 -16.15 29.61
CA VAL A 408 -21.65 -17.60 29.78
C VAL A 408 -22.27 -18.40 28.62
N ASP A 409 -23.30 -17.88 27.96
CA ASP A 409 -23.92 -18.45 26.75
C ASP A 409 -23.06 -18.32 25.47
N ASP A 410 -21.97 -17.54 25.51
CA ASP A 410 -21.04 -17.30 24.39
C ASP A 410 -19.72 -18.08 24.49
N LEU A 411 -19.61 -19.01 25.46
CA LEU A 411 -18.47 -19.92 25.56
C LEU A 411 -18.47 -20.94 24.39
N PRO A 412 -17.33 -21.12 23.69
CA PRO A 412 -17.20 -22.19 22.70
C PRO A 412 -17.29 -23.56 23.40
N PRO A 413 -17.72 -24.63 22.69
CA PRO A 413 -17.48 -25.99 23.19
C PRO A 413 -15.97 -26.15 23.41
N ILE A 414 -15.61 -26.71 24.56
CA ILE A 414 -14.21 -26.93 24.96
C ILE A 414 -13.51 -27.71 23.84
N LEU A 415 -12.61 -27.04 23.13
CA LEU A 415 -11.76 -27.68 22.12
C LEU A 415 -10.76 -28.55 22.86
N ALA A 416 -11.02 -29.86 22.88
CA ALA A 416 -10.12 -30.85 23.45
C ALA A 416 -8.82 -30.90 22.63
N ILE A 417 -7.79 -30.22 23.11
CA ILE A 417 -6.43 -30.28 22.55
C ILE A 417 -5.87 -31.67 22.87
N LYS A 418 -5.67 -32.51 21.85
CA LYS A 418 -4.96 -33.79 21.98
C LYS A 418 -3.49 -33.57 21.58
N GLY A 419 -2.56 -34.12 22.35
CA GLY A 419 -1.11 -33.99 22.12
C GLY A 419 -0.58 -34.60 20.83
N THR A 420 -1.45 -35.17 19.98
CA THR A 420 -1.13 -35.73 18.66
C THR A 420 -1.19 -34.69 17.54
N TYR A 421 -1.68 -33.47 17.80
CA TYR A 421 -1.67 -32.39 16.81
C TYR A 421 -0.25 -31.83 16.64
N GLY A 422 0.30 -31.94 15.43
CA GLY A 422 1.69 -31.58 15.13
C GLY A 422 2.06 -30.11 15.40
N PRO A 423 3.37 -29.78 15.47
CA PRO A 423 3.86 -28.44 15.75
C PRO A 423 3.63 -27.54 14.53
N GLY A 424 2.51 -26.83 14.56
CA GLY A 424 2.02 -26.03 13.44
C GLY A 424 0.61 -25.62 13.77
N ILE A 425 0.49 -24.73 14.75
CA ILE A 425 -0.73 -24.25 15.39
C ILE A 425 -1.89 -24.19 14.38
N TRP A 426 -2.74 -25.21 14.39
CA TRP A 426 -4.07 -25.26 13.78
C TRP A 426 -4.10 -25.05 12.25
N GLY A 427 -3.54 -26.01 11.50
CA GLY A 427 -3.79 -26.13 10.06
C GLY A 427 -3.67 -24.82 9.25
N THR A 428 -4.52 -24.65 8.23
CA THR A 428 -4.43 -23.52 7.28
C THR A 428 -4.66 -22.12 7.88
N THR A 429 -5.23 -22.01 9.09
CA THR A 429 -5.45 -20.74 9.80
C THR A 429 -4.19 -20.17 10.45
N GLY A 430 -3.29 -21.02 10.97
CA GLY A 430 -2.04 -20.57 11.59
C GLY A 430 -1.12 -19.83 10.62
N LEU A 431 -0.97 -20.36 9.39
CA LEU A 431 -0.18 -19.70 8.34
C LEU A 431 -0.76 -18.34 7.93
N ALA A 432 -2.09 -18.20 7.92
CA ALA A 432 -2.73 -16.92 7.62
C ALA A 432 -2.42 -15.88 8.71
N LEU A 433 -2.37 -16.32 9.98
CA LEU A 433 -2.04 -15.48 11.11
C LEU A 433 -0.59 -14.99 11.07
N GLU A 434 0.36 -15.89 10.81
CA GLU A 434 1.78 -15.55 10.68
C GLU A 434 2.00 -14.50 9.58
N ARG A 435 1.32 -14.65 8.44
CA ARG A 435 1.35 -13.66 7.35
C ARG A 435 0.83 -12.29 7.79
N THR A 436 -0.16 -12.23 8.67
CA THR A 436 -0.69 -10.99 9.23
C THR A 436 0.31 -10.35 10.20
N LEU A 437 0.96 -11.14 11.06
CA LEU A 437 2.02 -10.69 11.95
C LEU A 437 3.19 -10.08 11.17
N ILE A 438 3.65 -10.75 10.11
CA ILE A 438 4.72 -10.22 9.24
C ILE A 438 4.26 -8.93 8.55
N ALA A 439 2.99 -8.82 8.15
CA ALA A 439 2.45 -7.60 7.54
C ALA A 439 2.48 -6.42 8.53
N GLU A 440 2.06 -6.63 9.77
CA GLU A 440 2.10 -5.60 10.80
C GLU A 440 3.54 -5.19 11.16
N ARG A 441 4.48 -6.14 11.24
CA ARG A 441 5.92 -5.82 11.40
C ARG A 441 6.40 -4.83 10.33
N ARG A 442 5.94 -5.00 9.08
CA ARG A 442 6.25 -4.06 7.98
C ARG A 442 5.57 -2.71 8.18
N ASN A 443 4.36 -2.65 8.75
CA ASN A 443 3.66 -1.41 9.08
C ASN A 443 4.40 -0.62 10.16
N VAL A 444 4.79 -1.26 11.26
CA VAL A 444 5.57 -0.62 12.34
C VAL A 444 6.85 0.00 11.77
N LYS A 445 7.62 -0.75 10.95
CA LYS A 445 8.80 -0.20 10.25
C LYS A 445 8.45 0.95 9.29
N SER A 446 7.28 0.93 8.66
CA SER A 446 6.80 2.01 7.77
C SER A 446 6.45 3.29 8.56
N ARG A 447 5.77 3.16 9.70
CA ARG A 447 5.45 4.25 10.63
C ARG A 447 6.75 4.93 11.10
N LEU A 448 7.72 4.15 11.57
CA LEU A 448 9.03 4.66 11.99
C LEU A 448 9.76 5.41 10.86
N ARG A 449 9.81 4.85 9.64
CA ARG A 449 10.41 5.53 8.47
C ARG A 449 9.73 6.86 8.14
N THR A 450 8.44 6.99 8.45
CA THR A 450 7.66 8.21 8.22
C THR A 450 7.95 9.26 9.29
N ILE A 451 8.05 8.84 10.56
CA ILE A 451 8.56 9.69 11.66
C ILE A 451 9.97 10.21 11.35
N MET A 452 10.86 9.34 10.87
CA MET A 452 12.21 9.74 10.43
C MET A 452 12.18 10.67 9.21
N ALA A 453 11.18 10.55 8.33
CA ALA A 453 11.01 11.50 7.22
C ALA A 453 10.63 12.89 7.74
N ARG A 454 9.72 12.97 8.72
CA ARG A 454 9.35 14.22 9.41
C ARG A 454 10.54 14.87 10.13
N SER A 455 11.36 14.08 10.81
CA SER A 455 12.61 14.58 11.41
C SER A 455 13.55 15.19 10.37
N ARG A 456 13.71 14.54 9.21
CA ARG A 456 14.53 15.06 8.10
C ARG A 456 13.94 16.31 7.44
N THR A 457 12.62 16.49 7.43
CA THR A 457 12.02 17.76 6.99
C THR A 457 12.29 18.86 8.01
N GLY A 458 12.19 18.56 9.32
CA GLY A 458 12.60 19.46 10.41
C GLY A 458 14.03 19.98 10.24
N LEU A 459 15.00 19.09 9.98
CA LEU A 459 16.39 19.50 9.71
C LEU A 459 16.54 20.35 8.44
N ALA A 460 15.70 20.14 7.43
CA ALA A 460 15.70 20.98 6.23
C ALA A 460 15.16 22.40 6.51
N PHE A 461 14.21 22.54 7.43
CA PHE A 461 13.76 23.84 7.94
C PHE A 461 14.88 24.57 8.67
N ILE A 462 15.54 23.89 9.62
CA ILE A 462 16.67 24.46 10.36
C ILE A 462 17.73 24.96 9.38
N ARG A 463 18.13 24.14 8.41
CA ARG A 463 19.14 24.52 7.39
C ARG A 463 18.70 25.68 6.49
N THR A 464 17.39 25.81 6.24
CA THR A 464 16.86 26.93 5.46
C THR A 464 16.86 28.19 6.31
N GLY A 465 16.36 28.10 7.55
CA GLY A 465 16.36 29.19 8.51
C GLY A 465 17.76 29.71 8.82
N THR A 466 18.76 28.83 9.00
CA THR A 466 20.16 29.24 9.19
C THR A 466 20.71 29.98 7.98
N SER A 467 20.33 29.59 6.76
CA SER A 467 20.74 30.28 5.53
C SER A 467 20.10 31.67 5.40
N VAL A 468 18.83 31.83 5.80
CA VAL A 468 18.16 33.15 5.79
C VAL A 468 18.76 34.05 6.85
N PHE A 469 18.93 33.50 8.06
CA PHE A 469 19.55 34.18 9.18
C PHE A 469 20.97 34.65 8.85
N SER A 470 21.81 33.78 8.26
CA SER A 470 23.19 34.13 7.92
C SER A 470 23.26 35.24 6.87
N VAL A 471 22.36 35.23 5.86
CA VAL A 471 22.30 36.29 4.84
C VAL A 471 21.85 37.61 5.46
N GLY A 472 20.77 37.62 6.25
CA GLY A 472 20.29 38.83 6.92
C GLY A 472 21.32 39.40 7.90
N MET A 473 21.95 38.55 8.70
CA MET A 473 22.98 38.95 9.66
C MET A 473 24.24 39.45 8.95
N GLY A 474 24.70 38.76 7.90
CA GLY A 474 25.87 39.16 7.12
C GLY A 474 25.70 40.53 6.47
N LEU A 475 24.53 40.78 5.87
CA LEU A 475 24.21 42.09 5.29
C LEU A 475 24.10 43.19 6.35
N LEU A 476 23.65 42.88 7.57
CA LEU A 476 23.55 43.83 8.66
C LEU A 476 24.94 44.18 9.24
N VAL A 477 25.79 43.18 9.46
CA VAL A 477 27.16 43.38 9.97
C VAL A 477 28.01 44.15 8.98
N TYR A 478 27.93 43.81 7.68
CA TYR A 478 28.81 44.39 6.67
C TYR A 478 28.46 45.85 6.32
N PHE A 479 27.17 46.17 6.17
CA PHE A 479 26.73 47.51 5.77
C PHE A 479 26.28 48.42 6.91
N GLY A 480 26.21 47.90 8.14
CA GLY A 480 25.79 48.65 9.33
C GLY A 480 24.33 49.14 9.30
N LEU A 481 24.02 50.09 10.19
CA LEU A 481 22.67 50.63 10.42
C LEU A 481 22.40 51.97 9.70
N ALA A 482 23.20 52.31 8.68
CA ALA A 482 23.20 53.65 8.09
C ALA A 482 21.90 54.01 7.33
N ASN A 483 21.17 53.04 6.79
CA ASN A 483 19.92 53.28 6.06
C ASN A 483 18.76 52.49 6.68
N PRO A 484 17.69 53.17 7.16
CA PRO A 484 16.61 52.52 7.90
C PRO A 484 15.87 51.46 7.07
N PHE A 485 15.71 51.66 5.76
CA PHE A 485 15.03 50.71 4.89
C PHE A 485 15.78 49.38 4.81
N TRP A 486 17.09 49.42 4.59
CA TRP A 486 17.93 48.23 4.51
C TRP A 486 18.09 47.54 5.86
N THR A 487 18.13 48.32 6.95
CA THR A 487 18.13 47.78 8.31
C THR A 487 16.85 47.00 8.59
N VAL A 488 15.68 47.56 8.28
CA VAL A 488 14.40 46.86 8.45
C VAL A 488 14.36 45.58 7.62
N PHE A 489 14.78 45.63 6.36
CA PHE A 489 14.86 44.44 5.50
C PHE A 489 15.75 43.33 6.10
N ASN A 490 16.94 43.68 6.58
CA ASN A 490 17.87 42.73 7.19
C ASN A 490 17.33 42.15 8.50
N VAL A 491 16.71 42.97 9.35
CA VAL A 491 16.08 42.52 10.60
C VAL A 491 14.93 41.56 10.31
N VAL A 492 14.10 41.84 9.30
CA VAL A 492 13.03 40.94 8.85
C VAL A 492 13.59 39.60 8.39
N LEU A 493 14.69 39.59 7.61
CA LEU A 493 15.35 38.34 7.21
C LEU A 493 15.85 37.53 8.41
N VAL A 494 16.45 38.18 9.40
CA VAL A 494 16.91 37.55 10.64
C VAL A 494 15.74 36.94 11.42
N LEU A 495 14.64 37.68 11.57
CA LEU A 495 13.43 37.20 12.25
C LEU A 495 12.81 36.00 11.53
N ILE A 496 12.69 36.05 10.20
CA ILE A 496 12.20 34.92 9.39
C ILE A 496 13.12 33.70 9.57
N GLY A 497 14.44 33.90 9.55
CA GLY A 497 15.41 32.84 9.78
C GLY A 497 15.22 32.15 11.13
N THR A 498 15.06 32.93 12.20
CA THR A 498 14.81 32.43 13.56
C THR A 498 13.49 31.66 13.67
N LEU A 499 12.41 32.15 13.05
CA LEU A 499 11.11 31.47 13.01
C LEU A 499 11.21 30.10 12.31
N PHE A 500 11.95 30.02 11.20
CA PHE A 500 12.18 28.76 10.50
C PHE A 500 13.00 27.76 11.32
N ILE A 501 13.98 28.24 12.09
CA ILE A 501 14.76 27.39 13.00
C ILE A 501 13.85 26.84 14.11
N ALA A 502 13.03 27.69 14.73
CA ALA A 502 12.08 27.28 15.77
C ALA A 502 11.06 26.24 15.25
N ASP A 503 10.46 26.47 14.07
CA ASP A 503 9.56 25.48 13.44
C ASP A 503 10.32 24.19 13.12
N GLY A 504 11.58 24.29 12.67
CA GLY A 504 12.42 23.12 12.44
C GLY A 504 12.63 22.25 13.69
N TYR A 505 12.86 22.87 14.85
CA TYR A 505 12.95 22.16 16.14
C TYR A 505 11.62 21.55 16.56
N TYR A 506 10.50 22.25 16.36
CA TYR A 506 9.15 21.72 16.63
C TYR A 506 8.86 20.42 15.88
N TRP A 507 9.39 20.27 14.66
CA TRP A 507 9.25 19.03 13.88
C TRP A 507 10.26 17.94 14.27
N HIS A 508 11.49 18.34 14.63
CA HIS A 508 12.60 17.42 14.87
C HIS A 508 12.54 16.75 16.25
N LEU A 509 12.27 17.52 17.31
CA LEU A 509 12.35 17.04 18.69
C LEU A 509 11.33 15.93 19.02
N PRO A 510 10.02 16.05 18.67
CA PRO A 510 9.05 14.99 18.94
C PRO A 510 9.40 13.71 18.18
N ALA A 511 9.86 13.82 16.94
CA ALA A 511 10.26 12.67 16.13
C ALA A 511 11.47 11.93 16.73
N MET A 512 12.42 12.65 17.33
CA MET A 512 13.55 12.06 18.05
C MET A 512 13.14 11.41 19.37
N ARG A 513 12.20 11.99 20.12
CA ARG A 513 11.65 11.37 21.34
C ARG A 513 10.97 10.04 21.01
N ILE A 514 10.13 10.05 19.98
CA ILE A 514 9.45 8.84 19.49
C ILE A 514 10.47 7.78 19.03
N LYS A 515 11.54 8.19 18.32
CA LYS A 515 12.63 7.26 17.94
C LYS A 515 13.22 6.51 19.13
N LYS A 516 13.46 7.22 20.24
CA LYS A 516 14.06 6.65 21.46
C LYS A 516 13.11 5.69 22.17
N GLN A 517 11.80 5.91 22.04
CA GLN A 517 10.77 5.03 22.61
C GLN A 517 10.58 3.73 21.81
N PHE A 518 10.99 3.70 20.53
CA PHE A 518 10.88 2.49 19.71
C PHE A 518 12.08 1.55 19.97
N PRO A 519 11.84 0.28 20.37
CA PRO A 519 12.90 -0.70 20.65
C PRO A 519 13.79 -0.98 19.42
N TYR A 520 13.26 -0.76 18.21
CA TYR A 520 13.92 -1.02 16.93
C TYR A 520 15.27 -0.32 16.72
N CYS A 521 15.53 0.78 17.42
CA CYS A 521 16.75 1.58 17.22
C CYS A 521 17.88 1.28 18.21
N PHE A 522 17.63 0.50 19.28
CA PHE A 522 18.58 0.37 20.39
C PHE A 522 18.63 -1.01 21.07
N GLY A 523 17.82 -2.00 20.68
CA GLY A 523 17.91 -3.33 21.30
C GLY A 523 17.19 -4.43 20.53
N ASP A 524 17.54 -5.66 20.89
CA ASP A 524 16.93 -6.87 20.36
C ASP A 524 15.41 -6.81 20.53
N MET A 525 14.70 -7.09 19.44
CA MET A 525 13.25 -7.05 19.46
C MET A 525 12.74 -8.33 20.10
N GLU A 526 12.23 -8.23 21.34
CA GLU A 526 11.45 -9.29 21.96
C GLU A 526 10.04 -9.30 21.35
N ILE A 527 9.81 -10.19 20.38
CA ILE A 527 8.45 -10.60 20.07
C ILE A 527 8.22 -11.90 20.81
N VAL A 528 7.13 -11.94 21.58
CA VAL A 528 6.65 -13.21 22.11
C VAL A 528 6.19 -14.02 20.90
N LEU A 529 6.97 -15.02 20.50
CA LEU A 529 6.59 -15.92 19.43
C LEU A 529 5.57 -16.88 20.05
N PRO A 530 4.29 -16.77 19.66
CA PRO A 530 3.27 -17.53 20.33
C PRO A 530 3.42 -19.01 19.94
N ASP A 531 3.82 -19.82 20.93
CA ASP A 531 3.84 -21.28 20.85
C ASP A 531 2.55 -21.80 21.47
N TYR A 532 1.49 -21.89 20.66
CA TYR A 532 0.16 -22.24 21.15
C TYR A 532 -0.01 -23.73 21.52
N GLY A 533 1.06 -24.53 21.47
CA GLY A 533 1.14 -25.80 22.19
C GLY A 533 1.36 -25.60 23.70
N LYS A 534 1.64 -24.37 24.14
CA LYS A 534 1.95 -24.00 25.53
C LYS A 534 1.09 -22.80 25.98
N PRO A 535 0.74 -22.71 27.28
CA PRO A 535 0.07 -21.53 27.83
C PRO A 535 0.95 -20.28 27.65
N SER A 536 0.33 -19.10 27.59
CA SER A 536 0.98 -17.79 27.34
C SER A 536 2.31 -17.55 28.09
N PRO A 537 2.46 -17.94 29.36
CA PRO A 537 3.74 -17.83 30.08
C PRO A 537 4.88 -18.69 29.51
N GLY A 538 4.56 -19.75 28.77
CA GLY A 538 5.50 -20.67 28.13
C GLY A 538 5.84 -20.32 26.68
N TRP A 539 5.34 -19.20 26.15
CA TRP A 539 5.68 -18.75 24.81
C TRP A 539 7.14 -18.32 24.73
N LYS A 540 7.82 -18.75 23.67
CA LYS A 540 9.23 -18.42 23.49
C LYS A 540 9.34 -16.96 23.11
N LYS A 541 9.98 -16.16 23.95
CA LYS A 541 10.41 -14.82 23.56
C LYS A 541 11.54 -14.99 22.55
N VAL A 542 11.30 -14.59 21.30
CA VAL A 542 12.36 -14.55 20.31
C VAL A 542 12.92 -13.14 20.34
N VAL A 543 14.16 -13.09 20.77
CA VAL A 543 15.01 -11.90 20.87
C VAL A 543 15.65 -11.76 19.49
N PHE A 544 15.08 -10.90 18.64
CA PHE A 544 15.64 -10.70 17.31
C PHE A 544 16.75 -9.65 17.38
N SER A 545 18.00 -10.13 17.38
CA SER A 545 19.20 -9.30 17.31
C SER A 545 19.38 -8.66 15.94
N HIS A 546 20.08 -7.53 15.92
CA HIS A 546 20.44 -6.84 14.69
C HIS A 546 21.39 -7.66 13.80
N GLU A 547 22.04 -8.70 14.36
CA GLU A 547 23.05 -9.55 13.72
C GLU A 547 22.49 -10.83 13.06
N ASP A 548 21.23 -11.21 13.32
CA ASP A 548 20.61 -12.44 12.79
C ASP A 548 19.88 -12.24 11.44
N LEU A 549 20.25 -11.21 10.68
CA LEU A 549 19.77 -10.88 9.32
C LEU A 549 20.96 -10.77 8.36
#